data_AF-A0A4S2A7G5-F1
#
_entry.id   AF-A0A4S2A7G5-F1
#
_cell.length_a   1.000
_cell.length_b   1.000
_cell.length_c   1.000
_cell.angle_alpha   90.00
_cell.angle_beta   90.00
_cell.angle_gamma   90.00
#
_symmetry.space_group_name_H-M   'P 1'
#
loop_
_entity.id
_entity.type
_entity.pdbx_description
1 polymer ?
#
loop_
_entity_poly.entity_id
_entity_poly.type
_entity_poly.pdbx_seq_one_letter_code
_entity_poly.pdbx_strand_id
1 'polypeptide(L)'
;MADSYKAEGSLIRDYNKLSQEHKEKVWKYIKNLIRLQKAEKEVADKLYELKGSPKTQTEEYTTGEIFCDFCGKPQNEANRLIAGPDVYICDECARICGEILDEVEEEDKGNHEI
;
A
#
# COMPACT_ATOMS: atom_id res chain seq x y z
N MET A 1 22.52 12.63 -14.01
CA MET A 1 23.55 11.63 -13.65
C MET A 1 22.96 10.62 -12.66
N ALA A 2 22.03 9.75 -13.07
CA ALA A 2 21.35 8.83 -12.13
C ALA A 2 21.02 7.44 -12.68
N ASP A 3 21.61 7.02 -13.79
CA ASP A 3 21.18 5.80 -14.50
C ASP A 3 22.26 4.71 -14.65
N SER A 4 23.46 4.87 -14.06
CA SER A 4 24.57 3.92 -14.24
C SER A 4 24.41 2.57 -13.53
N TYR A 5 23.46 2.46 -12.59
CA TYR A 5 23.26 1.25 -11.77
C TYR A 5 21.93 0.53 -12.04
N LYS A 6 21.21 0.91 -13.12
CA LYS A 6 19.91 0.32 -13.50
C LYS A 6 19.98 -1.16 -13.90
N ALA A 7 21.16 -1.69 -14.18
CA ALA A 7 21.37 -3.11 -14.44
C ALA A 7 22.07 -3.76 -13.24
N GLU A 8 21.45 -4.78 -12.65
CA GLU A 8 21.92 -5.52 -11.46
C GLU A 8 23.36 -6.04 -11.62
N GLY A 9 23.74 -6.42 -12.85
CA GLY A 9 25.10 -6.85 -13.18
C GLY A 9 26.17 -5.73 -13.18
N SER A 10 25.77 -4.46 -13.29
CA SER A 10 26.69 -3.31 -13.29
C SER A 10 27.31 -3.09 -11.90
N LEU A 11 26.50 -3.20 -10.84
CA LEU A 11 26.90 -2.96 -9.45
C LEU A 11 27.87 -4.03 -8.94
N ILE A 12 27.58 -5.31 -9.21
CA ILE A 12 28.41 -6.45 -8.79
C ILE A 12 29.79 -6.38 -9.45
N ARG A 13 29.84 -5.99 -10.72
CA ARG A 13 31.10 -5.82 -11.47
C ARG A 13 31.99 -4.76 -10.83
N ASP A 14 31.42 -3.62 -10.42
CA ASP A 14 32.19 -2.54 -9.81
C ASP A 14 32.58 -2.86 -8.37
N TYR A 15 31.72 -3.54 -7.62
CA TYR A 15 32.05 -4.09 -6.29
C TYR A 15 33.27 -5.02 -6.35
N ASN A 16 33.33 -5.90 -7.36
CA ASN A 16 34.43 -6.86 -7.50
C ASN A 16 35.78 -6.21 -7.80
N LYS A 17 35.80 -5.00 -8.39
CA LYS A 17 37.02 -4.22 -8.66
C LYS A 17 37.58 -3.49 -7.43
N LEU A 18 36.83 -3.42 -6.33
CA LEU A 18 37.28 -2.76 -5.10
C LEU A 18 38.40 -3.54 -4.41
N SER A 19 39.27 -2.81 -3.69
CA SER A 19 40.24 -3.42 -2.77
C SER A 19 39.53 -4.10 -1.60
N GLN A 20 40.22 -5.03 -0.92
CA GLN A 20 39.60 -5.79 0.19
C GLN A 20 39.15 -4.90 1.34
N GLU A 21 39.93 -3.89 1.71
CA GLU A 21 39.56 -2.92 2.74
C GLU A 21 38.24 -2.18 2.39
N HIS A 22 38.08 -1.77 1.12
CA HIS A 22 36.85 -1.13 0.67
C HIS A 22 35.68 -2.10 0.61
N LYS A 23 35.90 -3.35 0.21
CA LYS A 23 34.89 -4.42 0.24
C LYS A 23 34.40 -4.68 1.66
N GLU A 24 35.28 -4.69 2.65
CA GLU A 24 34.92 -4.85 4.06
C GLU A 24 34.08 -3.68 4.59
N LYS A 25 34.44 -2.44 4.23
CA LYS A 25 33.64 -1.25 4.59
C LYS A 25 32.25 -1.31 3.96
N VAL A 26 32.16 -1.64 2.67
CA VAL A 26 30.89 -1.83 1.96
C VAL A 26 30.07 -2.96 2.58
N TRP A 27 30.70 -4.10 2.92
CA TRP A 27 30.04 -5.22 3.58
C TRP A 27 29.50 -4.85 4.96
N LYS A 28 30.25 -4.09 5.76
CA LYS A 28 29.80 -3.57 7.06
C LYS A 28 28.58 -2.66 6.90
N TYR A 29 28.60 -1.79 5.90
CA TYR A 29 27.49 -0.91 5.56
C TYR A 29 26.25 -1.71 5.12
N ILE A 30 26.40 -2.65 4.19
CA ILE A 30 25.31 -3.55 3.73
C ILE A 30 24.72 -4.33 4.91
N LYS A 31 25.55 -4.90 5.80
CA LYS A 31 25.05 -5.59 6.99
C LYS A 31 24.24 -4.68 7.91
N ASN A 32 24.65 -3.43 8.07
CA ASN A 32 23.89 -2.46 8.86
C ASN A 32 22.58 -2.09 8.16
N LEU A 33 22.57 -1.92 6.83
CA LEU A 33 21.35 -1.71 6.06
C LEU A 33 20.37 -2.88 6.21
N ILE A 34 20.84 -4.12 6.11
CA ILE A 34 19.98 -5.31 6.30
C ILE A 34 19.40 -5.35 7.72
N ARG A 35 20.20 -4.99 8.73
CA ARG A 35 19.70 -4.88 10.12
C ARG A 35 18.65 -3.80 10.26
N LEU A 36 18.84 -2.64 9.62
CA LEU A 36 17.85 -1.56 9.60
C LEU A 36 16.57 -2.02 8.89
N GLN A 37 16.66 -2.64 7.72
CA GLN A 37 15.49 -3.19 7.01
C GLN A 37 14.74 -4.26 7.82
N LYS A 38 15.47 -5.11 8.55
CA LYS A 38 14.86 -6.07 9.47
C LYS A 38 14.17 -5.39 10.66
N ALA A 39 14.82 -4.40 11.27
CA ALA A 39 14.23 -3.63 12.36
C ALA A 39 13.01 -2.83 11.89
N GLU A 40 13.06 -2.24 10.69
CA GLU A 40 11.93 -1.58 10.04
C GLU A 40 10.80 -2.55 9.79
N LYS A 41 11.10 -3.78 9.35
CA LYS A 41 10.11 -4.85 9.21
C LYS A 41 9.51 -5.25 10.57
N GLU A 42 10.32 -5.48 11.60
CA GLU A 42 9.83 -5.81 12.95
C GLU A 42 8.99 -4.68 13.55
N VAL A 43 9.34 -3.42 13.29
CA VAL A 43 8.56 -2.25 13.69
C VAL A 43 7.27 -2.18 12.87
N ALA A 44 7.31 -2.45 11.57
CA ALA A 44 6.12 -2.53 10.72
C ALA A 44 5.18 -3.65 11.16
N ASP A 45 5.71 -4.82 11.53
CA ASP A 45 4.96 -5.97 12.03
C ASP A 45 4.31 -5.64 13.40
N LYS A 46 5.05 -5.00 14.32
CA LYS A 46 4.48 -4.51 15.59
C LYS A 46 3.47 -3.39 15.42
N LEU A 47 3.68 -2.49 14.46
CA LEU A 47 2.72 -1.44 14.11
C LEU A 47 1.44 -2.06 13.51
N TYR A 48 1.55 -3.17 12.79
CA TYR A 48 0.41 -3.94 12.28
C TYR A 48 -0.37 -4.58 13.43
N GLU A 49 0.31 -5.18 14.42
CA GLU A 49 -0.31 -5.70 15.65
C GLU A 49 -1.03 -4.60 16.45
N LEU A 50 -0.49 -3.38 16.48
CA LEU A 50 -1.10 -2.23 17.16
C LEU A 50 -2.26 -1.58 16.37
N LYS A 51 -2.43 -1.86 15.07
CA LYS A 51 -3.37 -1.15 14.18
C LYS A 51 -4.54 -1.95 13.63
N GLY A 52 -4.58 -3.29 13.72
CA GLY A 52 -5.78 -4.09 13.39
C GLY A 52 -6.26 -4.04 11.93
N SER A 53 -5.62 -4.85 11.07
CA SER A 53 -6.01 -5.48 9.76
C SER A 53 -6.60 -4.66 8.58
N PRO A 54 -6.15 -4.94 7.32
CA PRO A 54 -6.68 -6.06 6.53
C PRO A 54 -5.65 -7.17 6.21
N LYS A 55 -6.17 -8.36 5.87
CA LYS A 55 -5.53 -9.69 5.93
C LYS A 55 -4.50 -10.03 4.83
N THR A 56 -3.49 -10.83 5.20
CA THR A 56 -3.18 -12.10 4.48
C THR A 56 -2.93 -13.21 5.50
N GLN A 57 -3.86 -14.18 5.51
CA GLN A 57 -3.78 -15.60 5.93
C GLN A 57 -3.05 -15.96 7.26
N THR A 58 -3.78 -16.25 8.35
CA THR A 58 -4.20 -17.60 8.83
C THR A 58 -4.66 -17.56 10.31
N GLU A 59 -5.88 -18.10 10.54
CA GLU A 59 -6.48 -18.70 11.75
C GLU A 59 -7.07 -17.84 12.90
N GLU A 60 -8.38 -18.08 13.09
CA GLU A 60 -9.33 -17.85 14.21
C GLU A 60 -9.84 -16.43 14.57
N TYR A 61 -10.91 -16.02 13.86
CA TYR A 61 -12.06 -15.23 14.39
C TYR A 61 -13.30 -15.43 13.50
N THR A 62 -14.49 -15.21 14.08
CA THR A 62 -15.81 -15.60 13.55
C THR A 62 -16.06 -15.23 12.10
N THR A 63 -16.38 -16.27 11.33
CA THR A 63 -16.57 -16.32 9.88
C THR A 63 -17.73 -15.42 9.42
N GLY A 64 -17.45 -14.29 8.77
CA GLY A 64 -18.35 -13.76 7.74
C GLY A 64 -18.85 -12.32 7.84
N GLU A 65 -18.34 -11.47 8.73
CA GLU A 65 -18.72 -10.04 8.71
C GLU A 65 -17.93 -9.27 7.63
N ILE A 66 -18.67 -8.69 6.68
CA ILE A 66 -18.15 -7.88 5.56
C ILE A 66 -18.38 -6.40 5.90
N PHE A 67 -17.44 -5.52 5.54
CA PHE A 67 -17.44 -4.09 5.87
C PHE A 67 -17.38 -3.24 4.60
N CYS A 68 -17.95 -2.03 4.65
CA CYS A 68 -17.75 -1.02 3.61
C CYS A 68 -16.31 -0.48 3.65
N ASP A 69 -15.60 -0.52 2.52
CA ASP A 69 -14.22 -0.02 2.40
C ASP A 69 -14.12 1.50 2.52
N PHE A 70 -15.23 2.23 2.36
CA PHE A 70 -15.26 3.70 2.39
C PHE A 70 -15.53 4.26 3.79
N CYS A 71 -16.45 3.66 4.54
CA CYS A 71 -16.87 4.17 5.86
C CYS A 71 -16.64 3.19 7.01
N GLY A 72 -16.20 1.96 6.74
CA GLY A 72 -15.94 0.93 7.75
C GLY A 72 -17.18 0.31 8.38
N LYS A 73 -18.41 0.70 7.96
CA LYS A 73 -19.64 0.14 8.51
C LYS A 73 -19.77 -1.35 8.17
N PRO A 74 -20.09 -2.21 9.14
CA PRO A 74 -20.41 -3.62 8.89
C PRO A 74 -21.73 -3.79 8.13
N GLN A 75 -21.90 -4.94 7.47
CA GLN A 75 -23.10 -5.27 6.69
C GLN A 75 -24.41 -5.17 7.49
N ASN A 76 -24.38 -5.37 8.81
CA ASN A 76 -25.55 -5.28 9.70
C ASN A 76 -25.97 -3.83 10.03
N GLU A 77 -25.06 -2.86 9.87
CA GLU A 77 -25.32 -1.42 10.07
C GLU A 77 -25.57 -0.67 8.75
N ALA A 78 -25.21 -1.27 7.61
CA ALA A 78 -25.55 -0.78 6.30
C ALA A 78 -26.91 -1.31 5.85
N ASN A 79 -27.76 -0.45 5.28
CA ASN A 79 -29.02 -0.88 4.71
C ASN A 79 -28.81 -1.75 3.45
N ARG A 80 -27.77 -1.44 2.67
CA ARG A 80 -27.27 -2.32 1.60
C ARG A 80 -25.75 -2.21 1.49
N LEU A 81 -25.10 -3.34 1.26
CA LEU A 81 -23.68 -3.44 0.92
C LEU A 81 -23.53 -4.09 -0.46
N ILE A 82 -22.73 -3.49 -1.34
CA ILE A 82 -22.55 -3.87 -2.73
C ILE A 82 -21.13 -4.43 -2.89
N ALA A 83 -20.99 -5.64 -3.43
CA ALA A 83 -19.71 -6.29 -3.68
C ALA A 83 -19.22 -6.02 -5.12
N GLY A 84 -18.01 -5.49 -5.24
CA GLY A 84 -17.20 -5.46 -6.46
C GLY A 84 -16.11 -6.54 -6.44
N PRO A 85 -15.26 -6.61 -7.49
CA PRO A 85 -14.20 -7.62 -7.59
C PRO A 85 -13.25 -7.68 -6.37
N ASP A 86 -12.92 -6.52 -5.79
CA ASP A 86 -12.00 -6.40 -4.64
C ASP A 86 -12.44 -5.33 -3.63
N VAL A 87 -13.71 -4.88 -3.69
CA VAL A 87 -14.21 -3.75 -2.87
C VAL A 87 -15.66 -3.95 -2.47
N TYR A 88 -16.04 -3.46 -1.31
CA TYR A 88 -17.40 -3.38 -0.80
C TYR A 88 -17.76 -1.92 -0.53
N ILE A 89 -18.91 -1.49 -1.03
CA ILE A 89 -19.42 -0.13 -0.82
C ILE A 89 -20.85 -0.18 -0.29
N CYS A 90 -21.15 0.61 0.75
CA CYS A 90 -22.52 0.74 1.24
C CYS A 90 -23.34 1.73 0.39
N ASP A 91 -24.66 1.64 0.49
CA ASP A 91 -25.59 2.52 -0.21
C ASP A 91 -25.38 4.00 0.07
N GLU A 92 -25.07 4.36 1.32
CA GLU A 92 -24.78 5.74 1.71
C GLU A 92 -23.53 6.29 1.01
N CYS A 93 -22.43 5.52 1.02
CA CYS A 93 -21.19 5.92 0.34
C CYS A 93 -21.37 5.97 -1.17
N ALA A 94 -22.08 5.02 -1.76
CA ALA A 94 -22.38 5.03 -3.19
C ALA A 94 -23.17 6.27 -3.60
N ARG A 95 -24.16 6.70 -2.81
CA ARG A 95 -24.92 7.93 -3.04
C ARG A 95 -24.03 9.18 -2.99
N ILE A 96 -23.22 9.30 -1.94
CA ILE A 96 -22.31 10.45 -1.77
C ILE A 96 -21.32 10.53 -2.95
N CYS A 97 -20.76 9.38 -3.36
CA CYS A 97 -19.90 9.34 -4.54
C CYS A 97 -20.65 9.76 -5.81
N GLY A 98 -21.90 9.34 -5.99
CA GLY A 98 -22.75 9.77 -7.09
C GLY A 98 -22.95 11.29 -7.12
N GLU A 99 -23.30 11.90 -5.98
CA GLU A 99 -23.48 13.35 -5.87
C GLU A 99 -22.22 14.13 -6.25
N ILE A 100 -21.05 13.69 -5.79
CA ILE A 100 -19.76 14.32 -6.14
C ILE A 100 -19.48 14.19 -7.64
N LEU A 101 -19.77 13.03 -8.24
CA LEU A 101 -19.56 12.77 -9.67
C LEU A 101 -20.50 13.63 -10.54
N ASP A 102 -21.76 13.75 -10.14
CA ASP A 102 -22.73 14.59 -10.84
C ASP A 102 -22.32 16.08 -10.78
N GLU A 103 -21.81 16.55 -9.64
CA GLU A 103 -21.30 17.93 -9.49
C GLU A 103 -20.14 18.23 -10.44
N VAL A 104 -19.16 17.33 -10.57
CA VAL A 104 -18.02 17.54 -11.49
C VAL A 104 -18.43 17.45 -12.96
N GLU A 105 -19.39 16.61 -13.32
CA GLU A 105 -19.90 16.52 -14.70
C GLU A 105 -20.67 17.79 -15.13
N GLU A 106 -21.33 18.48 -14.20
CA GLU A 106 -22.02 19.73 -14.47
C GLU A 106 -21.05 20.93 -14.55
N GLU A 107 -19.95 20.93 -13.79
CA GLU A 107 -18.89 21.94 -13.88
C GLU A 107 -18.10 21.85 -15.19
N ASP A 108 -17.82 20.64 -15.69
CA ASP A 108 -17.09 20.44 -16.95
C ASP A 108 -17.90 20.83 -18.20
N LYS A 109 -19.23 20.88 -18.14
CA LYS A 109 -20.09 21.36 -19.24
C LYS A 109 -20.11 22.89 -19.38
N GLY A 110 -19.62 23.64 -18.39
CA GLY A 110 -19.63 25.12 -18.40
C GLY A 110 -18.38 25.78 -18.98
N ASN A 111 -17.31 25.03 -19.28
CA ASN A 111 -15.99 25.58 -19.63
C ASN A 111 -15.50 25.24 -21.04
N HIS A 112 -16.38 24.74 -21.92
CA HIS A 112 -16.04 24.49 -23.31
C HIS A 112 -17.01 25.16 -24.30
N GLU A 113 -17.26 26.47 -24.15
CA GLU A 113 -17.71 27.29 -25.27
C GLU A 113 -16.88 28.58 -25.37
N ILE A 114 -16.05 28.57 -26.43
CA ILE A 114 -15.36 29.61 -27.20
C ILE A 114 -15.81 31.06 -26.95
#